data_AF-A0A197SUB0-F1
#
_entry.id   AF-A0A197SUB0-F1
#
_cell.length_a   1.000
_cell.length_b   1.000
_cell.length_c   1.000
_cell.angle_alpha   90.00
_cell.angle_beta   90.00
_cell.angle_gamma   90.00
#
_symmetry.space_group_name_H-M   'P 1'
#
loop_
_entity.id
_entity.type
_entity.pdbx_description
1 polymer ?
#
loop_
_entity_poly.entity_id
_entity_poly.type
_entity_poly.pdbx_seq_one_letter_code
_entity_poly.pdbx_strand_id
1 'polypeptide(L)'
;MALLPTEERDRWALRLHRAVTGFVDEPRKAVEEADAVLGETAARVAELVKERRGGLPAKNDTEELRLALRDCRELTERMLQL
;
A
#
# COMPACT_ATOMS: atom_id res chain seq x y z
N MET A 1 -6.06 -3.16 11.53
CA MET A 1 -5.80 -4.12 10.42
C MET A 1 -4.81 -3.49 9.47
N ALA A 2 -3.68 -4.15 9.20
CA ALA A 2 -2.67 -3.65 8.28
C ALA A 2 -3.22 -3.54 6.85
N LEU A 3 -2.74 -2.56 6.08
CA LEU A 3 -3.16 -2.37 4.69
C LEU A 3 -2.64 -3.50 3.79
N LEU A 4 -1.46 -4.03 4.08
CA LEU A 4 -0.79 -5.06 3.28
C LEU A 4 -0.66 -6.39 4.07
N PRO A 5 -0.75 -7.55 3.39
CA PRO A 5 -0.34 -8.83 3.95
C PRO A 5 1.09 -8.76 4.52
N THR A 6 1.34 -9.42 5.65
CA THR A 6 2.65 -9.38 6.32
C THR A 6 3.75 -9.97 5.45
N GLU A 7 3.47 -11.05 4.71
CA GLU A 7 4.43 -11.70 3.83
C GLU A 7 4.89 -10.83 2.65
N GLU A 8 3.97 -10.05 2.05
CA GLU A 8 4.31 -9.10 0.97
C GLU A 8 5.19 -7.95 1.51
N ARG A 9 4.86 -7.43 2.70
CA ARG A 9 5.67 -6.41 3.38
C ARG A 9 7.07 -6.90 3.70
N ASP A 10 7.22 -8.09 4.26
CA ASP A 10 8.51 -8.63 4.65
C ASP A 10 9.42 -8.85 3.44
N ARG A 11 8.85 -9.27 2.31
CA ARG A 11 9.57 -9.43 1.04
C ARG A 11 10.12 -8.10 0.52
N TRP A 12 9.30 -7.05 0.50
CA TRP A 12 9.74 -5.73 0.04
C TRP A 12 10.71 -5.08 1.02
N ALA A 13 10.49 -5.22 2.33
CA ALA A 13 11.41 -4.74 3.35
C ALA A 13 12.79 -5.39 3.20
N LEU A 14 12.86 -6.69 2.92
CA LEU A 14 14.12 -7.40 2.67
C LEU A 14 14.80 -6.92 1.39
N ARG A 15 14.06 -6.70 0.30
CA ARG A 15 14.63 -6.17 -0.96
C ARG A 15 15.15 -4.76 -0.80
N LEU A 16 14.40 -3.88 -0.15
CA LEU A 16 14.83 -2.52 0.15
C LEU A 16 16.08 -2.51 1.04
N HIS A 17 16.12 -3.37 2.06
CA HIS A 17 17.29 -3.50 2.92
C HIS A 17 18.54 -3.89 2.13
N ARG A 18 18.42 -4.87 1.22
CA ARG A 18 19.53 -5.28 0.33
C ARG A 18 20.03 -4.13 -0.54
N ALA A 19 19.11 -3.41 -1.18
CA ALA A 19 19.43 -2.25 -2.00
C ALA A 19 20.21 -1.19 -1.18
N VAL A 20 19.74 -0.86 0.02
CA VAL A 20 20.40 0.10 0.91
C VAL A 20 21.79 -0.39 1.33
N THR A 21 21.95 -1.67 1.69
CA THR A 21 23.25 -2.22 2.07
C THR A 21 24.24 -2.30 0.91
N GLY A 22 23.77 -2.55 -0.32
CA GLY A 22 24.58 -2.62 -1.53
C GLY A 22 24.93 -1.27 -2.15
N PHE A 23 24.39 -0.17 -1.61
CA PHE A 23 24.63 1.19 -2.14
C PHE A 23 26.11 1.58 -2.16
N VAL A 24 26.89 1.11 -1.19
CA VAL A 24 28.32 1.42 -1.08
C VAL A 24 29.10 0.85 -2.27
N ASP A 25 28.67 -0.31 -2.79
CA ASP A 25 29.36 -1.02 -3.87
C ASP A 25 28.82 -0.62 -5.25
N GLU A 26 27.50 -0.55 -5.41
CA GLU A 26 26.84 -0.31 -6.70
C GLU A 26 25.73 0.76 -6.56
N PRO A 27 26.07 2.05 -6.35
CA PRO A 27 25.10 3.07 -5.94
C PRO A 27 23.95 3.29 -6.94
N ARG A 28 24.23 3.24 -8.25
CA ARG A 28 23.18 3.40 -9.27
C ARG A 28 22.17 2.26 -9.22
N LYS A 29 22.67 1.03 -9.20
CA LYS A 29 21.84 -0.17 -9.17
C LYS A 29 21.05 -0.29 -7.86
N ALA A 30 21.66 0.09 -6.74
CA ALA A 30 20.98 0.18 -5.45
C ALA A 30 19.79 1.15 -5.48
N VAL A 31 19.96 2.33 -6.09
CA VAL A 31 18.87 3.30 -6.24
C VAL A 31 17.78 2.77 -7.19
N GLU A 32 18.16 2.16 -8.32
CA GLU A 32 17.21 1.52 -9.24
C GLU A 32 16.39 0.42 -8.55
N GLU A 33 17.03 -0.41 -7.72
CA GLU A 33 16.34 -1.47 -6.98
C GLU A 33 15.41 -0.89 -5.89
N ALA A 34 15.83 0.16 -5.18
CA ALA A 34 14.99 0.84 -4.20
C ALA A 34 13.77 1.50 -4.87
N ASP A 35 13.95 2.15 -6.01
CA ASP A 35 12.86 2.76 -6.79
C ASP A 35 11.87 1.71 -7.32
N ALA A 36 12.38 0.58 -7.82
CA ALA A 36 11.54 -0.54 -8.24
C ALA A 36 10.69 -1.09 -7.08
N VAL A 37 11.28 -1.27 -5.89
CA VAL A 37 10.54 -1.72 -4.69
C VAL A 37 9.48 -0.70 -4.27
N LEU A 38 9.80 0.60 -4.34
CA LEU A 38 8.83 1.68 -4.07
C LEU A 38 7.64 1.62 -5.04
N GLY A 39 7.92 1.50 -6.34
CA GLY A 39 6.90 1.42 -7.39
C GLY A 39 5.99 0.19 -7.24
N GLU A 40 6.57 -0.98 -6.98
CA GLU A 40 5.81 -2.22 -6.71
C GLU A 40 4.90 -2.08 -5.47
N THR A 41 5.43 -1.50 -4.39
CA THR A 41 4.68 -1.30 -3.14
C THR A 41 3.51 -0.34 -3.37
N ALA A 42 3.75 0.78 -4.07
CA ALA A 42 2.72 1.77 -4.41
C ALA A 42 1.62 1.16 -5.28
N ALA A 43 1.97 0.36 -6.30
CA ALA A 43 1.02 -0.31 -7.16
C ALA A 43 0.11 -1.27 -6.36
N ARG A 44 0.68 -2.06 -5.44
CA ARG A 44 -0.12 -2.96 -4.60
C ARG A 44 -1.07 -2.20 -3.68
N VAL A 45 -0.59 -1.13 -3.04
CA VAL A 45 -1.45 -0.28 -2.20
C VAL A 45 -2.62 0.27 -3.02
N ALA A 46 -2.37 0.73 -4.26
CA ALA A 46 -3.42 1.21 -5.15
C ALA A 46 -4.46 0.12 -5.48
N GLU A 47 -4.02 -1.12 -5.76
CA GLU A 47 -4.93 -2.25 -6.00
C GLU A 47 -5.76 -2.59 -4.76
N LEU A 48 -5.16 -2.63 -3.57
CA LEU A 48 -5.89 -2.88 -2.33
C LEU A 48 -6.93 -1.79 -2.01
N VAL A 49 -6.62 -0.54 -2.34
CA VAL A 49 -7.58 0.56 -2.25
C VAL A 49 -8.72 0.37 -3.25
N LYS A 50 -8.44 -0.06 -4.49
CA LYS A 50 -9.47 -0.36 -5.49
C LYS A 50 -10.36 -1.53 -5.06
N GLU A 51 -9.78 -2.61 -4.55
CA GLU A 51 -10.51 -3.78 -4.03
C GLU A 51 -11.47 -3.37 -2.90
N ARG A 52 -10.98 -2.59 -1.92
CA ARG A 52 -11.82 -2.05 -0.85
C ARG A 52 -12.94 -1.15 -1.38
N ARG A 53 -12.64 -0.29 -2.35
CA ARG A 53 -13.63 0.61 -2.96
C ARG A 53 -14.69 -0.14 -3.79
N GLY A 54 -14.31 -1.21 -4.47
CA GLY A 54 -15.22 -2.05 -5.26
C GLY A 54 -16.21 -2.86 -4.42
N GLY A 55 -15.94 -3.03 -3.11
CA GLY A 55 -16.83 -3.66 -2.15
C GLY A 55 -17.89 -2.74 -1.53
N LEU A 56 -17.87 -1.42 -1.80
CA LEU A 56 -18.92 -0.52 -1.32
C LEU A 56 -20.25 -0.84 -2.05
N PRO A 57 -21.31 -1.24 -1.34
CA PRO A 57 -22.58 -1.53 -1.98
C PRO A 57 -23.19 -0.25 -2.59
N ALA A 58 -23.56 -0.32 -3.87
CA ALA A 58 -24.45 0.66 -4.48
C ALA A 58 -25.88 0.40 -3.97
N LYS A 59 -26.22 0.86 -2.77
CA LYS A 59 -27.55 0.63 -2.18
C LYS A 59 -28.07 1.87 -1.44
N ASN A 60 -29.40 2.00 -1.49
CA ASN A 60 -30.16 3.22 -1.19
C ASN A 60 -30.44 3.44 0.31
N ASP A 61 -30.01 2.56 1.22
CA ASP A 61 -30.27 2.73 2.65
C ASP A 61 -29.23 3.65 3.29
N THR A 62 -29.70 4.60 4.11
CA THR A 62 -28.88 5.65 4.72
C THR A 62 -27.87 5.06 5.70
N GLU A 63 -28.18 3.93 6.34
CA GLU A 63 -27.26 3.26 7.26
C GLU A 63 -26.10 2.58 6.52
N GLU A 64 -26.37 1.93 5.38
CA GLU A 64 -25.32 1.35 4.53
C GLU A 64 -24.39 2.45 3.96
N LEU A 65 -24.96 3.60 3.55
CA LEU A 65 -24.19 4.76 3.12
C LEU A 65 -23.31 5.35 4.24
N ARG A 66 -23.80 5.37 5.48
CA ARG A 66 -23.02 5.83 6.65
C ARG A 66 -21.82 4.93 6.92
N LEU A 67 -22.02 3.60 6.85
CA LEU A 67 -20.94 2.63 7.01
C LEU A 67 -19.90 2.74 5.89
N ALA A 68 -20.36 2.83 4.64
CA ALA A 68 -19.52 3.07 3.47
C ALA A 68 -18.67 4.35 3.61
N LEU A 69 -19.26 5.46 4.06
CA LEU A 69 -18.54 6.71 4.29
C LEU A 69 -17.51 6.60 5.41
N ARG A 70 -17.83 5.88 6.49
CA ARG A 70 -16.89 5.60 7.59
C ARG A 70 -15.68 4.82 7.08
N ASP A 71 -15.90 3.77 6.29
CA ASP A 71 -14.82 2.95 5.74
C ASP A 71 -13.93 3.73 4.77
N CYS A 72 -14.54 4.57 3.91
CA CYS A 72 -13.81 5.51 3.06
C CYS A 72 -12.93 6.46 3.89
N ARG A 73 -13.50 7.08 4.94
CA ARG A 73 -12.77 8.00 5.82
C ARG A 73 -11.60 7.29 6.51
N GLU A 74 -11.84 6.14 7.15
CA GLU A 74 -10.80 5.40 7.86
C GLU A 74 -9.67 4.96 6.93
N LEU A 75 -9.99 4.59 5.68
CA LEU A 75 -8.98 4.23 4.69
C LEU A 75 -8.16 5.46 4.26
N THR A 76 -8.80 6.58 3.97
CA THR A 76 -8.13 7.83 3.60
C THR A 76 -7.23 8.34 4.72
N GLU A 77 -7.69 8.34 5.97
CA GLU A 77 -6.89 8.77 7.13
C GLU A 77 -5.61 7.94 7.29
N ARG A 78 -5.68 6.62 7.08
CA ARG A 78 -4.50 5.75 7.12
C ARG A 78 -3.52 6.04 5.99
N MET A 79 -4.01 6.38 4.79
CA MET A 79 -3.14 6.77 3.69
C MET A 79 -2.43 8.10 3.94
N LEU A 80 -3.09 9.04 4.64
CA LEU A 80 -2.51 10.33 5.01
C LEU A 80 -1.48 10.24 6.15
N GLN A 81 -1.40 9.10 6.84
CA GLN A 81 -0.46 8.84 7.93
C GLN A 81 0.76 8.00 7.49
N LEU A 82 0.85 7.64 6.20
CA LEU A 82 2.03 7.02 5.58
C LEU A 82 3.10 8.08 5.29
#